data_AF-N6UTT2-F1
#
_entry.id   AF-N6UTT2-F1
#
_cell.length_a   1.000
_cell.length_b   1.000
_cell.length_c   1.000
_cell.angle_alpha   90.00
_cell.angle_beta   90.00
_cell.angle_gamma   90.00
#
_symmetry.space_group_name_H-M   'P 1'
#
loop_
_entity.id
_entity.type
_entity.pdbx_description
1 polymer ?
#
loop_
_entity_poly.entity_id
_entity_poly.type
_entity_poly.pdbx_seq_one_letter_code
_entity_poly.pdbx_strand_id
1 'polypeptide(L)'
;MDENKQKLHYIIYLLTRDDKKWVRQIVVFALIYYFIKLKVLSYTYAPMPYIWQDKIKFINISYDALEDLNFLLDNGYISEILLSIKGLNEFIVGYKIGKSLNYNFSEKDKEIIEKTILDENGNLKEIIITENGIKIKSKEGDLDIILTELERIKYKSKSYIMKVSLWDIKP
;
A
#
# COMPACT_ATOMS: atom_id res chain seq x y z
N MET A 1 11.91 14.62 7.02
CA MET A 1 10.80 13.73 6.61
C MET A 1 11.07 12.36 7.21
N ASP A 2 10.05 11.72 7.79
CA ASP A 2 10.18 10.41 8.44
C ASP A 2 10.67 9.31 7.48
N GLU A 3 11.31 8.27 8.01
CA GLU A 3 11.89 7.19 7.20
C GLU A 3 10.82 6.39 6.44
N ASN A 4 9.68 6.09 7.09
CA ASN A 4 8.60 5.35 6.41
C ASN A 4 7.98 6.17 5.28
N LYS A 5 7.82 7.49 5.46
CA LYS A 5 7.36 8.41 4.40
C LYS A 5 8.32 8.42 3.22
N GLN A 6 9.63 8.41 3.48
CA GLN A 6 10.65 8.32 2.42
C GLN A 6 10.57 6.99 1.67
N LYS A 7 10.42 5.87 2.39
CA LYS A 7 10.25 4.53 1.79
C LYS A 7 8.98 4.44 0.94
N LEU A 8 7.86 4.96 1.44
CA LEU A 8 6.59 5.00 0.71
C LEU A 8 6.71 5.81 -0.59
N HIS A 9 7.32 7.00 -0.50
CA HIS A 9 7.61 7.81 -1.67
C HIS A 9 8.54 7.08 -2.65
N TYR A 10 9.56 6.37 -2.16
CA TYR A 10 10.50 5.61 -2.98
C TYR A 10 9.81 4.49 -3.75
N ILE A 11 8.89 3.76 -3.11
CA ILE A 11 8.09 2.72 -3.76
C ILE A 11 7.28 3.32 -4.92
N ILE A 12 6.59 4.44 -4.69
CA ILE A 12 5.80 5.12 -5.73
C ILE A 12 6.72 5.66 -6.85
N TYR A 13 7.89 6.20 -6.50
CA TYR A 13 8.90 6.64 -7.45
C TYR A 13 9.34 5.51 -8.38
N LEU A 14 9.68 4.33 -7.85
CA LEU A 14 10.07 3.19 -8.67
C LEU A 14 8.94 2.71 -9.58
N LEU A 15 7.69 2.70 -9.08
CA LEU A 15 6.51 2.31 -9.86
C LEU A 15 6.17 3.29 -10.99
N THR A 16 6.63 4.54 -10.90
CA THR A 16 6.27 5.63 -11.82
C THR A 16 7.48 6.25 -12.54
N ARG A 17 8.65 5.59 -12.44
CA ARG A 17 9.93 6.06 -13.00
C ARG A 17 9.91 6.25 -14.52
N ASP A 18 9.13 5.44 -15.23
CA ASP A 18 8.87 5.65 -16.66
C ASP A 18 7.83 6.77 -16.79
N ASP A 19 8.31 8.00 -17.03
CA ASP A 19 7.72 9.35 -17.09
C ASP A 19 6.19 9.58 -17.30
N LYS A 20 5.43 8.56 -17.69
CA LYS A 20 3.99 8.63 -18.02
C LYS A 20 3.10 7.60 -17.29
N LYS A 21 3.63 6.82 -16.36
CA LYS A 21 2.84 5.78 -15.67
C LYS A 21 2.26 6.30 -14.35
N TRP A 22 0.94 6.20 -14.21
CA TRP A 22 0.25 6.29 -12.92
C TRP A 22 0.18 4.89 -12.31
N VAL A 23 0.41 4.76 -11.01
CA VAL A 23 0.24 3.49 -10.30
C VAL A 23 -1.10 3.46 -9.58
N ARG A 24 -1.88 2.38 -9.76
CA ARG A 24 -3.19 2.25 -9.09
C ARG A 24 -3.02 2.12 -7.57
N GLN A 25 -3.91 2.74 -6.81
CA GLN A 25 -3.91 2.71 -5.34
C GLN A 25 -3.85 1.29 -4.77
N ILE A 26 -4.61 0.37 -5.35
CA ILE A 26 -4.63 -1.04 -4.92
C ILE A 26 -3.27 -1.73 -5.02
N VAL A 27 -2.43 -1.34 -6.00
CA VAL A 27 -1.06 -1.88 -6.14
C VAL A 27 -0.17 -1.31 -5.03
N VAL A 28 -0.32 -0.02 -4.72
CA VAL A 28 0.42 0.63 -3.64
C VAL A 28 0.05 0.02 -2.29
N PHE A 29 -1.24 -0.17 -2.01
CA PHE A 29 -1.71 -0.86 -0.80
C PHE A 29 -1.16 -2.26 -0.68
N ALA A 30 -1.09 -2.97 -1.80
CA ALA A 30 -0.58 -4.32 -1.80
C ALA A 30 0.91 -4.40 -1.44
N LEU A 31 1.69 -3.51 -2.03
CA LEU A 31 3.12 -3.40 -1.75
C LEU A 31 3.38 -2.93 -0.32
N ILE A 32 2.61 -1.96 0.20
CA ILE A 32 2.70 -1.54 1.60
C ILE A 32 2.50 -2.75 2.52
N TYR A 33 1.43 -3.50 2.33
CA TYR A 33 1.13 -4.69 3.13
C TYR A 33 2.29 -5.71 3.09
N TYR A 34 2.81 -5.98 1.90
CA TYR A 34 3.94 -6.90 1.71
C TYR A 34 5.21 -6.40 2.42
N PHE A 35 5.56 -5.12 2.30
CA PHE A 35 6.74 -4.56 2.95
C PHE A 35 6.59 -4.42 4.46
N ILE A 36 5.37 -4.31 4.99
CA ILE A 36 5.12 -4.45 6.43
C ILE A 36 5.44 -5.88 6.88
N LYS A 37 4.98 -6.90 6.14
CA LYS A 37 5.30 -8.31 6.43
C LYS A 37 6.80 -8.61 6.40
N LEU A 38 7.54 -7.96 5.49
CA LEU A 38 9.00 -8.05 5.42
C LEU A 38 9.74 -7.19 6.46
N LYS A 39 9.02 -6.44 7.31
CA LYS A 39 9.58 -5.49 8.29
C LYS A 39 10.41 -4.35 7.69
N VAL A 40 10.17 -4.03 6.43
CA VAL A 40 10.77 -2.87 5.74
C VAL A 40 10.04 -1.59 6.12
N LEU A 41 8.71 -1.67 6.20
CA LEU A 41 7.84 -0.62 6.70
C LEU A 41 7.41 -0.93 8.13
N SER A 42 7.59 0.02 9.04
CA SER A 42 7.27 -0.12 10.46
C SER A 42 5.85 0.38 10.75
N TYR A 43 4.87 -0.14 10.02
CA TYR A 43 3.45 0.20 10.21
C TYR A 43 2.66 -0.93 10.82
N THR A 44 1.52 -0.59 11.41
CA THR A 44 0.49 -1.57 11.78
C THR A 44 -0.58 -1.67 10.69
N TYR A 45 -1.18 -2.85 10.51
CA TYR A 45 -2.29 -3.04 9.56
C TYR A 45 -3.48 -3.71 10.25
N ALA A 46 -4.67 -3.46 9.70
CA ALA A 46 -5.91 -4.08 10.13
C ALA A 46 -6.80 -4.41 8.91
N PRO A 47 -7.65 -5.44 9.00
CA PRO A 47 -8.59 -5.74 7.94
C PRO A 47 -9.71 -4.70 7.89
N MET A 48 -9.98 -4.17 6.70
CA MET A 48 -11.00 -3.16 6.44
C MET A 48 -11.81 -3.49 5.21
N PRO A 49 -13.12 -3.18 5.18
CA PRO A 49 -13.93 -3.33 3.97
C PRO A 49 -13.44 -2.36 2.89
N TYR A 50 -13.24 -2.87 1.69
CA TYR A 50 -12.81 -2.12 0.51
C TYR A 50 -13.49 -2.69 -0.73
N ILE A 51 -13.79 -1.84 -1.71
CA ILE A 51 -14.33 -2.28 -2.99
C ILE A 51 -13.15 -2.76 -3.85
N TRP A 52 -13.13 -4.04 -4.19
CA TRP A 52 -12.10 -4.66 -5.00
C TRP A 52 -12.76 -5.34 -6.19
N GLN A 53 -12.53 -4.82 -7.40
CA GLN A 53 -13.13 -5.35 -8.64
C GLN A 53 -14.66 -5.48 -8.52
N ASP A 54 -15.31 -4.38 -8.11
CA ASP A 54 -16.77 -4.28 -7.92
C ASP A 54 -17.38 -5.17 -6.82
N LYS A 55 -16.56 -5.81 -5.97
CA LYS A 55 -17.02 -6.59 -4.81
C LYS A 55 -16.49 -6.00 -3.51
N ILE A 56 -17.33 -5.94 -2.48
CA ILE A 56 -16.86 -5.60 -1.14
C ILE A 56 -16.03 -6.78 -0.61
N LYS A 57 -14.75 -6.54 -0.34
CA LYS A 57 -13.83 -7.49 0.29
C LYS A 57 -13.18 -6.84 1.50
N PHE A 58 -12.78 -7.65 2.48
CA PHE A 58 -11.90 -7.15 3.52
C PHE A 58 -10.46 -7.28 3.04
N ILE A 59 -9.71 -6.18 3.10
CA ILE A 59 -8.27 -6.16 2.79
C ILE A 59 -7.47 -5.59 3.95
N ASN A 60 -6.23 -6.05 4.08
CA ASN A 60 -5.32 -5.52 5.10
C ASN A 60 -4.76 -4.16 4.65
N ILE A 61 -5.15 -3.10 5.33
CA ILE A 61 -4.65 -1.73 5.11
C ILE A 61 -4.04 -1.19 6.41
N SER A 62 -3.02 -0.34 6.28
CA SER A 62 -2.43 0.39 7.38
C SER A 62 -2.95 1.82 7.43
N TYR A 63 -3.52 2.25 8.56
CA TYR A 63 -3.91 3.65 8.78
C TYR A 63 -2.70 4.58 8.82
N ASP A 64 -1.61 4.17 9.47
CA ASP A 64 -0.36 4.93 9.52
C ASP A 64 0.18 5.19 8.09
N ALA A 65 0.11 4.18 7.22
CA ALA A 65 0.52 4.33 5.83
C ALA A 65 -0.41 5.24 5.02
N LEU A 66 -1.72 5.25 5.31
CA LEU A 66 -2.66 6.18 4.68
C LEU A 66 -2.41 7.62 5.11
N GLU A 67 -2.13 7.85 6.40
CA GLU A 67 -1.78 9.18 6.92
C GLU A 67 -0.49 9.69 6.26
N ASP A 68 0.52 8.83 6.13
CA ASP A 68 1.76 9.15 5.44
C ASP A 68 1.55 9.41 3.95
N LEU A 69 0.64 8.67 3.29
CA LEU A 69 0.29 8.90 1.89
C LEU A 69 -0.41 10.25 1.70
N ASN A 70 -1.35 10.60 2.59
CA ASN A 70 -2.03 11.89 2.59
C ASN A 70 -1.04 13.03 2.83
N PHE A 71 -0.10 12.86 3.77
CA PHE A 71 0.98 13.83 3.98
C PHE A 71 1.79 14.05 2.69
N LEU A 72 2.15 12.98 1.97
CA LEU A 72 2.88 13.09 0.70
C LEU A 72 2.05 13.82 -0.39
N LEU A 73 0.73 13.62 -0.42
CA LEU A 73 -0.20 14.32 -1.33
C LEU A 73 -0.28 15.81 -0.99
N ASP A 74 -0.59 16.13 0.27
CA ASP A 74 -0.81 17.52 0.74
C ASP A 74 0.42 18.41 0.53
N ASN A 75 1.61 17.82 0.58
CA ASN A 75 2.88 18.54 0.40
C ASN A 75 3.40 18.51 -1.06
N GLY A 76 2.68 17.83 -1.98
CA GLY A 76 3.01 17.74 -3.40
C GLY A 76 4.21 16.83 -3.71
N TYR A 77 4.56 15.91 -2.82
CA TYR A 77 5.56 14.87 -3.09
C TYR A 77 5.00 13.79 -4.01
N ILE A 78 3.69 13.53 -3.93
CA ILE A 78 2.96 12.71 -4.90
C ILE A 78 1.74 13.46 -5.40
N SER A 79 1.20 13.02 -6.53
CA SER A 79 -0.05 13.51 -7.12
C SER A 79 -1.04 12.37 -7.22
N GLU A 80 -2.32 12.68 -7.05
CA GLU A 80 -3.42 11.74 -7.21
C GLU A 80 -4.25 12.08 -8.47
N ILE A 81 -4.73 11.05 -9.15
CA ILE A 81 -5.76 11.16 -10.18
C ILE A 81 -6.93 10.25 -9.81
N LEU A 82 -8.14 10.79 -9.93
CA LEU A 82 -9.38 10.05 -9.79
C LEU A 82 -9.98 9.83 -11.17
N LEU A 83 -10.09 8.57 -11.59
CA LEU A 83 -10.67 8.20 -12.88
C LEU A 83 -12.02 7.51 -12.66
N SER A 84 -13.09 8.12 -13.15
CA SER A 84 -14.39 7.47 -13.24
C SER A 84 -14.47 6.69 -14.55
N ILE A 85 -14.73 5.39 -14.46
CA ILE A 85 -14.90 4.53 -15.64
C ILE A 85 -16.35 4.12 -15.72
N LYS A 86 -16.97 4.36 -16.88
CA LYS A 86 -18.35 3.97 -17.14
C LYS A 86 -18.50 2.45 -17.00
N GLY A 87 -19.35 2.01 -16.07
CA GLY A 87 -19.64 0.59 -15.84
C GLY A 87 -18.90 -0.06 -14.69
N LEU A 88 -17.96 0.65 -14.03
CA LEU A 88 -17.44 0.26 -12.73
C LEU A 88 -18.19 1.03 -11.63
N ASN A 89 -18.41 0.38 -10.49
CA ASN A 89 -19.01 1.01 -9.32
C ASN A 89 -17.97 1.75 -8.46
N GLU A 90 -16.69 1.72 -8.87
CA GLU A 90 -15.57 2.32 -8.16
C GLU A 90 -14.81 3.34 -9.01
N PHE A 91 -14.32 4.39 -8.35
CA PHE A 91 -13.32 5.27 -8.94
C PHE A 91 -11.95 4.57 -8.91
N ILE A 92 -11.22 4.62 -10.02
CA ILE A 92 -9.84 4.19 -10.04
C ILE A 92 -8.98 5.36 -9.57
N VAL A 93 -8.38 5.20 -8.39
CA VAL A 93 -7.39 6.13 -7.84
C VAL A 93 -6.00 5.72 -8.34
N GLY A 94 -5.27 6.68 -8.90
CA GLY A 94 -3.88 6.51 -9.33
C GLY A 94 -2.96 7.52 -8.66
N TYR A 95 -1.73 7.10 -8.34
CA TYR A 95 -0.67 7.96 -7.81
C TYR A 95 0.45 8.16 -8.84
N LYS A 96 1.07 9.32 -8.80
CA LYS A 96 2.30 9.65 -9.55
C LYS A 96 3.27 10.41 -8.66
N ILE A 97 4.57 10.29 -8.94
CA ILE A 97 5.57 11.12 -8.29
C ILE A 97 5.39 12.61 -8.64
N GLY A 98 5.51 13.46 -7.62
CA GLY A 98 5.54 14.91 -7.72
C GLY A 98 6.97 15.42 -7.50
N LYS A 99 7.20 16.08 -6.37
CA LYS A 99 8.54 16.59 -5.99
C LYS A 99 9.50 15.43 -5.70
N SER A 100 10.69 15.48 -6.29
CA SER A 100 11.78 14.55 -5.98
C SER A 100 12.26 14.70 -4.54
N LEU A 101 12.68 13.60 -3.93
CA LEU A 101 13.23 13.54 -2.58
C LEU A 101 14.62 12.92 -2.60
N ASN A 102 15.49 13.39 -1.70
CA ASN A 102 16.74 12.69 -1.41
C ASN A 102 16.46 11.61 -0.37
N TYR A 103 16.66 10.35 -0.76
CA TYR A 103 16.35 9.20 0.08
C TYR A 103 17.49 8.91 1.03
N ASN A 104 17.21 8.95 2.33
CA ASN A 104 18.17 8.67 3.39
C ASN A 104 17.57 7.64 4.35
N PHE A 105 17.53 6.39 3.91
CA PHE A 105 17.12 5.22 4.69
C PHE A 105 18.04 4.04 4.39
N SER A 106 17.93 2.95 5.16
CA SER A 106 18.82 1.80 5.08
C SER A 106 18.98 1.24 3.65
N GLU A 107 20.23 1.08 3.19
CA GLU A 107 20.54 0.45 1.89
C GLU A 107 19.98 -0.98 1.80
N LYS A 108 19.92 -1.71 2.93
CA LYS A 108 19.31 -3.04 2.97
C LYS A 108 17.83 -3.00 2.61
N ASP A 109 17.10 -2.01 3.11
CA ASP A 109 15.67 -1.85 2.82
C ASP A 109 15.45 -1.40 1.38
N LYS A 110 16.34 -0.55 0.89
CA LYS A 110 16.36 -0.10 -0.50
C LYS A 110 16.55 -1.26 -1.47
N GLU A 111 17.51 -2.14 -1.20
CA GLU A 111 17.72 -3.36 -1.99
C GLU A 111 16.49 -4.28 -1.98
N ILE A 112 15.82 -4.46 -0.84
CA ILE A 112 14.62 -5.30 -0.76
C ILE A 112 13.51 -4.71 -1.62
N ILE A 113 13.29 -3.41 -1.54
CA ILE A 113 12.29 -2.70 -2.35
C ILE A 113 12.61 -2.84 -3.84
N GLU A 114 13.85 -2.57 -4.24
CA GLU A 114 14.30 -2.65 -5.62
C GLU A 114 14.19 -4.08 -6.17
N LYS A 115 14.69 -5.10 -5.45
CA LYS A 115 14.57 -6.50 -5.89
C LYS A 115 13.13 -6.96 -6.03
N THR A 116 12.22 -6.42 -5.24
CA THR A 116 10.78 -6.75 -5.31
C THR A 116 10.13 -6.13 -6.54
N ILE A 117 10.44 -4.87 -6.85
CA ILE A 117 9.74 -4.06 -7.86
C ILE A 117 10.41 -4.12 -9.23
N LEU A 118 11.74 -4.20 -9.27
CA LEU A 118 12.54 -4.17 -10.48
C LEU A 118 13.06 -5.56 -10.86
N ASP A 119 13.30 -5.76 -12.15
CA ASP A 119 14.02 -6.90 -12.70
C ASP A 119 15.55 -6.71 -12.59
N GLU A 120 16.29 -7.74 -12.99
CA GLU A 120 17.77 -7.73 -13.01
C GLU A 120 18.37 -6.62 -13.89
N ASN A 121 17.59 -6.10 -14.84
CA ASN A 121 18.00 -5.03 -15.75
C ASN A 121 17.60 -3.64 -15.23
N GLY A 122 16.94 -3.55 -14.07
CA GLY A 122 16.45 -2.31 -13.49
C GLY A 122 15.12 -1.80 -14.08
N ASN A 123 14.42 -2.62 -14.86
CA ASN A 123 13.09 -2.33 -15.41
C ASN A 123 11.99 -2.75 -14.43
N LEU A 124 10.84 -2.11 -14.51
CA LEU A 124 9.69 -2.47 -13.69
C LEU A 124 9.17 -3.87 -14.04
N LYS A 125 9.03 -4.75 -13.04
CA LYS A 125 8.38 -6.05 -13.20
C LYS A 125 6.91 -5.89 -13.60
N GLU A 126 6.38 -6.85 -14.35
CA GLU A 126 4.97 -6.84 -14.72
C GLU A 126 4.10 -7.11 -13.47
N ILE A 127 3.21 -6.17 -13.14
CA ILE A 127 2.29 -6.29 -12.01
C ILE A 127 0.88 -6.56 -12.56
N ILE A 128 0.31 -7.70 -12.18
CA ILE A 128 -1.04 -8.11 -12.53
C ILE A 128 -1.92 -8.03 -11.28
N ILE A 129 -3.06 -7.34 -11.40
CA ILE A 129 -4.08 -7.31 -10.35
C ILE A 129 -4.90 -8.61 -10.46
N THR A 130 -4.97 -9.36 -9.37
CA THR A 130 -5.73 -10.61 -9.27
C THR A 130 -7.00 -10.40 -8.46
N GLU A 131 -7.81 -11.44 -8.32
CA GLU A 131 -9.05 -11.36 -7.54
C GLU A 131 -8.78 -11.07 -6.04
N ASN A 132 -7.64 -11.50 -5.50
CA ASN A 132 -7.36 -11.46 -4.06
C ASN A 132 -6.14 -10.59 -3.67
N GLY A 133 -5.54 -9.91 -4.64
CA GLY A 133 -4.36 -9.07 -4.42
C GLY A 133 -3.61 -8.79 -5.72
N ILE A 134 -2.27 -8.87 -5.69
CA ILE A 134 -1.44 -8.64 -6.88
C ILE A 134 -0.45 -9.79 -7.08
N LYS A 135 -0.08 -9.99 -8.35
CA LYS A 135 0.98 -10.88 -8.77
C LYS A 135 2.06 -10.07 -9.47
N ILE A 136 3.31 -10.21 -9.02
CA ILE A 136 4.47 -9.57 -9.64
C ILE A 136 5.25 -10.66 -10.37
N LYS A 137 5.30 -10.58 -11.70
CA LYS A 137 6.04 -11.58 -12.49
C LYS A 137 7.54 -11.37 -12.36
N SER A 138 8.27 -12.47 -12.17
CA SER A 138 9.72 -12.50 -12.19
C SER A 138 10.21 -13.73 -12.94
N LYS A 139 11.40 -13.67 -13.53
CA LYS A 139 12.02 -14.82 -14.21
C LYS A 139 12.28 -15.99 -13.25
N GLU A 140 12.56 -15.68 -11.98
CA GLU A 140 12.87 -16.66 -10.93
C GLU A 140 11.63 -17.27 -10.26
N GLY A 141 10.44 -16.71 -10.54
CA GLY A 141 9.19 -17.13 -9.93
C GLY A 141 8.26 -15.95 -9.64
N ASP A 142 6.97 -16.13 -9.90
CA ASP A 142 5.97 -15.11 -9.62
C ASP A 142 5.84 -14.87 -8.11
N LEU A 143 5.79 -13.60 -7.70
CA LEU A 143 5.48 -13.22 -6.33
C LEU A 143 3.99 -12.93 -6.22
N ASP A 144 3.27 -13.77 -5.48
CA ASP A 144 1.86 -13.58 -5.15
C ASP A 144 1.70 -12.86 -3.81
N ILE A 145 1.06 -11.69 -3.85
CA ILE A 145 0.74 -10.88 -2.66
C ILE A 145 -0.78 -10.90 -2.50
N ILE A 146 -1.25 -11.64 -1.49
CA ILE A 146 -2.67 -11.77 -1.17
C ILE A 146 -3.04 -10.72 -0.10
N LEU A 147 -3.95 -9.81 -0.41
CA LEU A 147 -4.40 -8.76 0.52
C LEU A 147 -5.65 -9.14 1.29
N THR A 148 -6.48 -9.99 0.68
CA THR A 148 -7.78 -10.38 1.21
C THR A 148 -7.68 -11.48 2.26
N GLU A 149 -6.49 -12.03 2.48
CA GLU A 149 -6.29 -13.06 3.49
C GLU A 149 -6.36 -12.44 4.89
N LEU A 150 -7.40 -12.80 5.62
CA LEU A 150 -7.61 -12.35 6.98
C LEU A 150 -6.79 -13.22 7.94
N GLU A 151 -5.65 -12.69 8.37
CA GLU A 151 -4.90 -13.33 9.45
C GLU A 151 -5.69 -13.24 10.75
N ARG A 152 -5.94 -14.40 11.38
CA ARG A 152 -6.50 -14.43 12.74
C ARG A 152 -5.44 -13.93 13.71
N ILE A 153 -5.53 -12.66 14.09
CA ILE A 153 -4.76 -12.11 15.21
C ILE A 153 -5.17 -12.88 16.47
N LYS A 154 -4.24 -13.64 17.06
CA LYS A 154 -4.47 -14.32 18.34
C LYS A 154 -4.56 -13.27 19.45
N TYR A 155 -5.75 -12.71 19.66
CA TYR A 155 -6.02 -11.85 20.79
C TYR A 155 -6.13 -12.70 22.05
N LYS A 156 -5.18 -12.57 22.99
CA LYS A 156 -5.40 -12.96 24.39
C LYS A 156 -6.27 -11.88 25.02
N SER A 157 -7.59 -12.05 24.99
CA SER A 157 -8.47 -11.23 25.81
C SER A 157 -8.10 -11.43 27.28
N LYS A 158 -7.69 -10.36 27.97
CA LYS A 158 -7.84 -10.35 29.43
C LYS A 158 -9.34 -10.50 29.70
N SER A 159 -9.73 -11.45 30.54
CA SER A 159 -11.12 -11.84 30.78
C SER A 159 -12.02 -10.72 31.36
N TYR A 160 -11.47 -9.53 31.60
CA TYR A 160 -12.14 -8.41 32.25
C TYR A 160 -11.75 -7.07 31.61
N ILE A 161 -12.18 -6.81 30.40
CA ILE A 161 -12.36 -5.42 29.95
C ILE A 161 -13.80 -5.33 29.42
N MET A 162 -14.70 -4.81 30.26
CA MET A 162 -16.02 -4.39 29.80
C MET A 162 -15.81 -3.31 28.75
N LYS A 163 -16.29 -3.56 27.52
CA LYS A 163 -16.50 -2.51 26.52
C LYS A 163 -17.63 -1.62 27.04
N VAL A 164 -17.29 -0.50 27.67
CA VAL A 164 -18.24 0.59 27.87
C VAL A 164 -18.45 1.29 26.54
N SER A 165 -19.71 1.49 26.19
CA SER A 165 -20.19 2.29 25.08
C SER A 165 -19.69 3.73 25.25
N LEU A 166 -18.82 4.22 24.36
CA LEU A 166 -18.53 5.65 24.23
C LEU A 166 -19.70 6.32 23.49
N TRP A 167 -20.80 6.50 24.22
CA TRP A 167 -21.80 7.51 23.92
C TRP A 167 -21.85 8.43 25.13
N ASP A 168 -21.01 9.46 25.14
CA ASP A 168 -21.31 10.64 25.95
C ASP A 168 -22.43 11.39 25.24
N ILE A 169 -23.67 10.93 25.45
CA ILE A 169 -24.81 11.83 25.38
C ILE A 169 -24.87 12.47 26.76
N LYS A 170 -24.60 13.76 26.84
CA LYS A 170 -25.11 14.56 27.95
C LYS A 170 -26.04 15.68 27.45
N PRO A 171 -27.16 15.88 28.17
CA PRO A 171 -28.26 16.78 27.83
C PRO A 171 -27.91 18.26 27.99
#